data_AF-A0A6G1RQP1-F1
#
_entry.id   AF-A0A6G1RQP1-F1
#
_cell.length_a   1.000
_cell.length_b   1.000
_cell.length_c   1.000
_cell.angle_alpha   90.00
_cell.angle_beta   90.00
_cell.angle_gamma   90.00
#
_symmetry.space_group_name_H-M   'P 1'
#
loop_
_entity.id
_entity.type
_entity.pdbx_description
1 polymer ?
#
loop_
_entity_poly.entity_id
_entity_poly.type
_entity_poly.pdbx_seq_one_letter_code
_entity_poly.pdbx_strand_id
1 'polypeptide(L)'
;TDCGNYAGALMYFCSFYVIIAYIMLNLLVAIIVENFSLFYSTEEDQLLSYNDLRHFQIIWNMVDDKREGVIPTFRVKFLLRLLRGRLEVDLDKDKLLFKHMCYEMERLHNGGDVTFHDVLSMLSYRSVDIRKSLQLEELLAREQLEYT
;
A
#
# COMPACT_ATOMS: atom_id res chain seq x y z
N THR A 1 -42.98 24.88 49.14
CA THR A 1 -42.99 23.64 48.35
C THR A 1 -43.34 23.99 46.92
N ASP A 2 -42.41 24.62 46.19
CA ASP A 2 -42.65 25.12 44.82
C ASP A 2 -41.32 25.21 44.07
N CYS A 3 -40.63 24.07 43.89
CA CYS A 3 -39.38 24.04 43.14
C CYS A 3 -39.51 23.04 41.99
N GLY A 4 -39.48 23.58 40.76
CA GLY A 4 -39.52 22.81 39.51
C GLY A 4 -40.49 23.41 38.50
N ASN A 5 -39.99 23.72 37.31
CA ASN A 5 -40.84 24.09 36.17
C ASN A 5 -41.11 22.84 35.34
N TYR A 6 -42.32 22.28 35.42
CA TYR A 6 -42.70 21.06 34.68
C TYR A 6 -42.50 21.23 33.16
N ALA A 7 -42.93 22.35 32.60
CA ALA A 7 -42.74 22.64 31.19
C ALA A 7 -41.26 22.81 30.82
N GLY A 8 -40.49 23.47 31.69
CA GLY A 8 -39.04 23.62 31.53
C GLY A 8 -38.28 22.30 31.59
N ALA A 9 -38.64 21.42 32.54
CA ALA A 9 -38.05 20.09 32.67
C ALA A 9 -38.36 19.22 31.45
N LEU A 10 -39.60 19.23 30.96
CA LEU A 10 -39.98 18.49 29.76
C LEU A 10 -39.20 18.95 28.52
N MET A 11 -39.10 20.27 28.30
CA MET A 11 -38.30 20.81 27.19
C MET A 11 -36.81 20.48 27.32
N TYR A 12 -36.26 20.54 28.54
CA TYR A 12 -34.87 20.19 28.79
C TYR A 12 -34.59 18.72 28.49
N PHE A 13 -35.39 17.79 29.01
CA PHE A 13 -35.18 16.36 28.76
C PHE A 13 -35.39 16.00 27.28
N CYS A 14 -36.40 16.55 26.62
CA CYS A 14 -36.64 16.32 25.19
C CYS A 14 -35.46 16.81 24.33
N SER A 15 -35.02 18.05 24.55
CA SER A 15 -33.88 18.62 23.80
C SER A 15 -32.58 17.89 24.08
N PHE A 16 -32.30 17.57 25.35
CA PHE A 16 -31.12 16.81 25.75
C PHE A 16 -31.07 15.43 25.10
N TYR A 17 -32.20 14.71 25.08
CA TYR A 17 -32.28 13.40 24.44
C TYR A 17 -32.01 13.48 22.93
N VAL A 18 -32.62 14.46 22.24
CA VAL A 18 -32.39 14.67 20.80
C VAL A 18 -30.93 15.01 20.52
N ILE A 19 -30.30 15.87 21.33
CA ILE A 19 -28.89 16.25 21.20
C ILE A 19 -27.98 15.03 21.39
N ILE A 20 -28.20 14.22 22.44
CA ILE A 20 -27.41 13.00 22.66
C ILE A 20 -27.58 12.02 21.51
N ALA A 21 -28.82 11.76 21.07
CA ALA A 21 -29.08 10.85 19.97
C ALA A 21 -28.38 11.31 18.69
N TYR A 22 -28.38 12.61 18.41
CA TYR A 22 -27.66 13.19 17.28
C TYR A 22 -26.15 13.01 17.39
N ILE A 23 -25.56 13.28 18.56
CA ILE A 23 -24.12 13.08 18.79
C ILE A 23 -23.74 11.61 18.63
N MET A 24 -24.51 10.69 19.23
CA MET A 24 -24.26 9.25 19.13
C MET A 24 -24.38 8.74 17.70
N LEU A 25 -25.35 9.24 16.92
CA LEU A 25 -25.49 8.88 15.51
C LEU A 25 -24.30 9.38 14.69
N ASN A 26 -23.86 10.62 14.88
CA ASN A 26 -22.69 11.15 14.16
C ASN A 26 -21.41 10.42 14.54
N LEU A 27 -21.23 10.08 15.82
CA LEU A 27 -20.10 9.26 16.29
C LEU A 27 -20.12 7.87 15.64
N LEU A 28 -21.30 7.22 15.60
CA LEU A 28 -21.44 5.91 14.98
C LEU A 28 -21.11 5.96 13.48
N VAL A 29 -21.61 6.96 12.76
CA VAL A 29 -21.30 7.17 11.34
C VAL A 29 -19.79 7.37 11.14
N ALA A 30 -19.15 8.20 11.97
CA ALA A 30 -17.71 8.43 11.89
C ALA A 30 -16.92 7.14 12.11
N ILE A 31 -17.26 6.33 13.13
CA ILE A 31 -16.62 5.04 13.40
C ILE A 31 -16.79 4.08 12.23
N ILE A 32 -18.00 3.99 11.68
CA ILE A 32 -18.28 3.10 10.54
C ILE A 32 -17.48 3.53 9.32
N VAL A 33 -17.43 4.83 9.01
CA VAL A 33 -16.64 5.37 7.88
C VAL A 33 -15.16 5.11 8.10
N GLU A 34 -14.63 5.33 9.29
CA GLU A 34 -13.22 5.05 9.61
C GLU A 34 -12.90 3.56 9.47
N ASN A 35 -13.78 2.69 9.97
CA ASN A 35 -13.62 1.25 9.87
C ASN A 35 -13.62 0.79 8.41
N PHE A 36 -14.60 1.22 7.61
CA PHE A 36 -14.63 0.91 6.19
C PHE A 36 -13.45 1.53 5.45
N SER A 37 -13.10 2.79 5.73
CA SER A 37 -11.92 3.44 5.16
C SER A 37 -10.65 2.64 5.43
N LEU A 38 -10.46 2.13 6.66
CA LEU A 38 -9.35 1.24 6.99
C LEU A 38 -9.41 -0.06 6.18
N PHE A 39 -10.57 -0.69 6.03
CA PHE A 39 -10.69 -1.89 5.20
C PHE A 39 -10.36 -1.62 3.72
N TYR A 40 -10.94 -0.57 3.13
CA TYR A 40 -10.71 -0.19 1.73
C TYR A 40 -9.26 0.29 1.50
N SER A 41 -8.68 1.11 2.39
CA SER A 41 -7.27 1.48 2.31
C SER A 41 -6.32 0.31 2.57
N THR A 42 -6.70 -0.69 3.35
CA THR A 42 -5.85 -1.89 3.53
C THR A 42 -5.84 -2.77 2.27
N GLU A 43 -6.94 -2.83 1.52
CA GLU A 43 -7.01 -3.58 0.26
C GLU A 43 -6.48 -2.79 -0.95
N GLU A 44 -6.69 -1.47 -1.02
CA GLU A 44 -6.34 -0.63 -2.17
C GLU A 44 -5.04 0.19 -1.97
N ASP A 45 -4.73 0.66 -0.75
CA ASP A 45 -3.59 1.56 -0.45
C ASP A 45 -2.36 0.86 0.15
N GLN A 46 -2.43 -0.39 0.61
CA GLN A 46 -1.21 -1.16 0.91
C GLN A 46 -0.57 -1.60 -0.41
N LEU A 47 0.33 -0.75 -0.89
CA LEU A 47 1.13 -0.98 -2.09
C LEU A 47 1.85 -2.35 -2.09
N LEU A 48 2.15 -2.86 -0.89
CA LEU A 48 2.50 -4.25 -0.58
C LEU A 48 1.65 -4.71 0.63
N SER A 49 0.88 -5.79 0.50
CA SER A 49 0.17 -6.36 1.65
C SER A 49 1.13 -7.05 2.63
N TYR A 50 0.74 -7.15 3.90
CA TYR A 50 1.47 -7.94 4.91
C TYR A 50 1.79 -9.36 4.43
N ASN A 51 0.88 -10.00 3.69
CA ASN A 51 1.13 -11.33 3.15
C ASN A 51 2.25 -11.34 2.10
N ASP A 52 2.30 -10.32 1.22
CA ASP A 52 3.35 -10.19 0.21
C ASP A 52 4.72 -9.94 0.88
N LEU A 53 4.75 -9.12 1.93
CA LEU A 53 5.95 -8.87 2.71
C LEU A 53 6.47 -10.14 3.39
N ARG A 54 5.56 -10.95 3.97
CA ARG A 54 5.90 -12.23 4.58
C ARG A 54 6.45 -13.22 3.55
N HIS A 55 5.83 -13.30 2.37
CA HIS A 55 6.31 -14.13 1.28
C HIS A 55 7.70 -13.68 0.80
N PHE A 56 7.91 -12.37 0.63
CA PHE A 56 9.21 -11.81 0.29
C PHE A 56 10.27 -12.15 1.34
N GLN A 57 9.93 -12.03 2.63
CA GLN A 57 10.82 -12.40 3.73
C GLN A 57 11.20 -13.88 3.72
N ILE A 58 10.25 -14.77 3.43
CA ILE A 58 10.53 -16.22 3.31
C ILE A 58 11.53 -16.47 2.18
N ILE A 59 11.29 -15.87 1.01
CA ILE A 59 12.16 -16.03 -0.17
C ILE A 59 13.54 -15.42 0.09
N TRP A 60 13.60 -14.25 0.71
CA TRP A 60 14.85 -13.62 1.12
C TRP A 60 15.66 -14.53 2.03
N ASN A 61 15.02 -15.09 3.07
CA ASN A 61 15.68 -15.99 4.01
C ASN A 61 16.16 -17.31 3.37
N MET A 62 15.63 -17.70 2.21
CA MET A 62 16.14 -18.83 1.42
C MET A 62 17.40 -18.47 0.62
N VAL A 63 17.62 -17.19 0.30
CA VAL A 63 18.75 -16.71 -0.49
C VAL A 63 19.89 -16.19 0.40
N ASP A 64 19.54 -15.61 1.56
CA ASP A 64 20.45 -15.18 2.62
C ASP A 64 20.69 -16.33 3.63
N ASP A 65 21.44 -17.34 3.19
CA ASP A 65 21.76 -18.53 4.00
C ASP A 65 22.44 -18.19 5.33
N LYS A 66 23.20 -17.09 5.37
CA LYS A 66 24.00 -16.66 6.52
C LYS A 66 23.26 -15.73 7.46
N ARG A 67 22.07 -15.23 7.08
CA ARG A 67 21.29 -14.23 7.82
C ARG A 67 22.10 -12.97 8.12
N GLU A 68 22.95 -12.56 7.18
CA GLU A 68 23.76 -11.35 7.30
C GLU A 68 22.92 -10.10 6.98
N GLY A 69 21.69 -10.26 6.47
CA GLY A 69 20.81 -9.16 6.09
C GLY A 69 21.18 -8.54 4.74
N VAL A 70 22.19 -9.11 4.07
CA VAL A 70 22.73 -8.67 2.79
C VAL A 70 22.95 -9.86 1.87
N ILE A 71 22.79 -9.64 0.58
CA ILE A 71 23.14 -10.63 -0.45
C ILE A 71 23.98 -9.98 -1.53
N PRO A 72 24.91 -10.70 -2.17
CA PRO A 72 25.65 -10.17 -3.31
C PRO A 72 24.72 -9.81 -4.47
N THR A 73 25.05 -8.76 -5.24
CA THR A 73 24.18 -8.30 -6.33
C THR A 73 23.88 -9.38 -7.38
N PHE A 74 24.81 -10.30 -7.64
CA PHE A 74 24.58 -11.40 -8.59
C PHE A 74 23.46 -12.36 -8.14
N ARG A 75 23.19 -12.47 -6.83
CA ARG A 75 22.09 -13.27 -6.27
C ARG A 75 20.73 -12.60 -6.44
N VAL A 76 20.67 -11.29 -6.69
CA VAL A 76 19.40 -10.56 -6.92
C VAL A 76 18.63 -11.15 -8.10
N LYS A 77 19.34 -11.50 -9.18
CA LYS A 77 18.73 -12.15 -10.35
C LYS A 77 18.02 -13.46 -9.99
N PHE A 78 18.60 -14.22 -9.06
CA PHE A 78 18.01 -15.47 -8.57
C PHE A 78 16.82 -15.19 -7.66
N LEU A 79 16.97 -14.24 -6.72
CA LEU A 79 15.90 -13.79 -5.82
C LEU A 79 14.65 -13.35 -6.61
N LEU A 80 14.80 -12.49 -7.62
CA LEU A 80 13.68 -12.00 -8.43
C LEU A 80 12.93 -13.12 -9.18
N ARG A 81 13.62 -14.21 -9.54
CA ARG A 81 13.01 -15.38 -10.20
C ARG A 81 12.24 -16.29 -9.24
N LEU A 82 12.51 -16.19 -7.95
CA LEU A 82 11.82 -16.95 -6.90
C LEU A 82 10.52 -16.28 -6.44
N LEU A 83 10.37 -14.98 -6.71
CA LEU A 83 9.16 -14.24 -6.37
C LEU A 83 7.94 -14.82 -7.11
N ARG A 84 6.82 -14.92 -6.40
CA ARG A 84 5.55 -15.48 -6.90
C ARG A 84 4.39 -14.55 -6.55
N GLY A 85 3.30 -14.65 -7.31
CA GLY A 85 2.08 -13.89 -7.05
C GLY A 85 2.24 -12.42 -7.41
N ARG A 86 1.83 -11.49 -6.54
CA ARG A 86 1.85 -10.04 -6.85
C ARG A 86 3.25 -9.46 -7.03
N LEU A 87 4.27 -10.09 -6.48
CA LEU A 87 5.67 -9.68 -6.62
C LEU A 87 6.40 -10.40 -7.77
N GLU A 88 5.72 -11.30 -8.48
CA GLU A 88 6.30 -12.04 -9.60
C GLU A 88 6.72 -11.08 -10.72
N VAL A 89 7.89 -11.35 -11.31
CA VAL A 89 8.37 -10.65 -12.50
C VAL A 89 8.23 -11.63 -13.65
N ASP A 90 7.23 -11.44 -14.50
CA ASP A 90 7.00 -12.29 -15.67
C ASP A 90 8.14 -12.05 -16.67
N LEU A 91 9.04 -13.03 -16.83
CA LEU A 91 10.22 -12.86 -17.70
C LEU A 91 9.86 -12.73 -19.18
N ASP A 92 8.68 -13.21 -19.61
CA ASP A 92 8.25 -13.15 -21.00
C ASP A 92 7.64 -11.78 -21.33
N LYS A 93 6.91 -11.18 -20.39
CA LYS A 93 6.32 -9.84 -20.55
C LYS A 93 7.25 -8.70 -20.13
N ASP A 94 7.96 -8.87 -19.02
CA ASP A 94 8.73 -7.81 -18.34
C ASP A 94 10.25 -7.94 -18.53
N LYS A 95 10.71 -8.55 -19.64
CA LYS A 95 12.14 -8.83 -19.86
C LYS A 95 13.05 -7.59 -19.76
N LEU A 96 12.58 -6.46 -20.28
CA LEU A 96 13.32 -5.19 -20.22
C LEU A 96 13.38 -4.65 -18.79
N LEU A 97 12.26 -4.71 -18.08
CA LEU A 97 12.13 -4.26 -16.70
C LEU A 97 12.98 -5.13 -15.75
N PHE A 98 12.96 -6.45 -15.91
CA PHE A 98 13.83 -7.37 -15.18
C PHE A 98 15.32 -7.02 -15.38
N LYS A 99 15.72 -6.72 -16.62
CA LYS A 99 17.10 -6.31 -16.93
C LYS A 99 17.43 -4.97 -16.29
N HIS A 100 16.51 -4.01 -16.33
CA HIS A 100 16.67 -2.70 -15.71
C HIS A 100 16.81 -2.80 -14.18
N MET A 101 15.97 -3.60 -13.50
CA MET A 101 16.05 -3.83 -12.05
C MET A 101 17.39 -4.41 -11.63
N CYS A 102 17.89 -5.43 -12.36
CA CYS A 102 19.18 -6.03 -12.07
C CYS A 102 20.32 -5.00 -12.26
N TYR A 103 20.25 -4.21 -13.34
CA TYR A 103 21.23 -3.18 -13.65
C TYR A 103 21.24 -2.04 -12.63
N GLU A 104 20.07 -1.55 -12.21
CA GLU A 104 19.94 -0.52 -11.17
C GLU A 104 20.59 -0.98 -9.87
N MET A 105 20.32 -2.22 -9.43
CA MET A 105 20.93 -2.78 -8.22
C MET A 105 22.46 -2.88 -8.35
N GLU A 106 22.97 -3.32 -9.50
CA GLU A 106 24.41 -3.40 -9.75
C GLU A 106 25.06 -2.01 -9.80
N ARG A 107 24.40 -1.03 -10.41
CA ARG A 107 24.88 0.35 -10.51
C ARG A 107 24.89 1.04 -9.15
N LEU A 108 23.83 0.89 -8.35
CA LEU A 108 23.69 1.59 -7.07
C LEU A 108 24.69 1.07 -6.03
N HIS A 109 25.00 -0.22 -6.08
CA HIS A 109 25.91 -0.88 -5.14
C HIS A 109 27.30 -1.16 -5.71
N ASN A 110 27.62 -0.68 -6.93
CA ASN A 110 28.88 -0.95 -7.63
C ASN A 110 29.24 -2.46 -7.69
N GLY A 111 28.24 -3.33 -7.83
CA GLY A 111 28.43 -4.79 -7.82
C GLY A 111 28.75 -5.41 -6.44
N GLY A 112 28.60 -4.64 -5.36
CA GLY A 112 28.75 -5.12 -3.98
C GLY A 112 27.51 -5.83 -3.43
N ASP A 113 27.33 -5.77 -2.11
CA ASP A 113 26.19 -6.39 -1.45
C ASP A 113 24.97 -5.44 -1.42
N VAL A 114 23.79 -6.03 -1.54
CA VAL A 114 22.49 -5.36 -1.45
C VAL A 114 21.76 -5.81 -0.20
N THR A 115 21.02 -4.90 0.44
CA THR A 115 20.23 -5.21 1.63
C THR A 115 18.81 -5.64 1.28
N PHE A 116 18.12 -6.26 2.24
CA PHE A 116 16.69 -6.58 2.13
C PHE A 116 15.86 -5.36 1.73
N HIS A 117 16.17 -4.21 2.34
CA HIS A 117 15.44 -2.96 2.14
C HIS A 117 15.64 -2.40 0.73
N ASP A 118 16.82 -2.53 0.15
CA ASP A 118 17.12 -2.02 -1.19
C ASP A 118 16.29 -2.74 -2.25
N VAL A 119 16.24 -4.07 -2.17
CA VAL A 119 15.45 -4.88 -3.10
C VAL A 119 13.95 -4.65 -2.89
N LEU A 120 13.50 -4.59 -1.63
CA LEU A 120 12.09 -4.36 -1.32
C LEU A 120 11.63 -2.97 -1.78
N SER A 121 12.46 -1.94 -1.60
CA SER A 121 12.19 -0.59 -2.08
C SER A 121 12.13 -0.55 -3.59
N MET A 122 13.07 -1.19 -4.28
CA MET A 122 13.05 -1.27 -5.73
C MET A 122 11.79 -1.97 -6.26
N LEU A 123 11.34 -3.05 -5.61
CA LEU A 123 10.08 -3.72 -5.91
C LEU A 123 8.85 -2.85 -5.61
N SER A 124 8.86 -2.07 -4.53
CA SER A 124 7.74 -1.17 -4.21
C SER A 124 7.64 -0.03 -5.21
N TYR A 125 8.76 0.57 -5.62
CA TYR A 125 8.78 1.59 -6.69
C TYR A 125 8.23 1.05 -8.01
N ARG A 126 8.52 -0.22 -8.39
CA ARG A 126 7.88 -0.89 -9.54
C ARG A 126 6.35 -0.89 -9.41
N SER A 127 5.82 -1.26 -8.24
CA SER A 127 4.37 -1.32 -8.00
C SER A 127 3.69 0.06 -7.98
N VAL A 128 4.43 1.14 -7.73
CA VAL A 128 3.95 2.53 -7.90
C VAL A 128 3.96 2.93 -9.36
N ASP A 129 5.05 2.63 -10.08
CA ASP A 129 5.26 3.10 -11.45
C ASP A 129 4.28 2.46 -12.45
N ILE A 130 3.83 1.23 -12.22
CA ILE A 130 2.76 0.60 -13.03
C ILE A 130 1.40 1.30 -12.85
N ARG A 131 1.13 1.90 -11.68
CA ARG A 131 -0.11 2.68 -11.46
C ARG A 131 -0.03 4.07 -12.09
N LYS A 132 1.16 4.68 -12.11
CA LYS A 132 1.40 5.95 -12.82
C LYS A 132 1.52 5.76 -14.34
N SER A 133 2.06 4.63 -14.81
CA SER A 133 2.19 4.36 -16.25
C SER A 133 0.83 4.23 -16.92
N LEU A 134 -0.17 3.65 -16.22
CA LEU A 134 -1.55 3.61 -16.71
C LEU A 134 -2.13 5.03 -16.87
N GLN A 135 -1.90 5.92 -15.88
CA GLN A 135 -2.30 7.32 -15.99
C GLN A 135 -1.53 8.06 -17.08
N LEU A 136 -0.24 7.77 -17.27
CA LEU A 136 0.59 8.41 -18.28
C LEU A 136 0.19 8.01 -19.70
N GLU A 137 -0.11 6.72 -19.91
CA GLU A 137 -0.57 6.21 -21.21
C GLU A 137 -1.98 6.74 -21.54
N GLU A 138 -2.87 6.83 -20.55
CA GLU A 138 -4.20 7.44 -20.70
C GLU A 138 -4.14 8.96 -20.92
N LEU A 139 -3.22 9.66 -20.26
CA LEU A 139 -2.96 11.09 -20.48
C LEU A 139 -2.36 11.36 -21.86
N LEU A 140 -1.41 10.53 -22.31
CA LEU A 140 -0.84 10.63 -23.66
C LEU A 140 -1.88 10.31 -24.74
N ALA A 141 -2.75 9.32 -24.52
CA ALA A 141 -3.85 9.01 -25.44
C ALA A 141 -4.87 10.16 -25.51
N ARG A 142 -5.17 10.82 -24.38
CA ARG A 142 -6.02 12.02 -24.34
C ARG A 142 -5.38 13.19 -25.07
N GLU A 143 -4.09 13.44 -24.85
CA GLU A 143 -3.35 14.49 -25.53
C GLU A 143 -3.35 14.28 -27.06
N GLN A 144 -3.13 13.05 -27.53
CA GLN A 144 -3.20 12.72 -28.96
C GLN A 144 -4.59 12.94 -29.58
N LEU A 145 -5.66 12.72 -28.81
CA LEU A 145 -7.04 12.94 -29.26
C LEU A 145 -7.43 14.43 -29.28
N GLU A 146 -6.84 15.26 -28.42
CA GLU A 146 -7.09 16.72 -28.41
C GLU A 146 -6.39 17.45 -29.57
N TYR A 147 -5.33 16.84 -30.14
CA TYR A 147 -4.58 17.39 -31.28
C TYR A 147 -4.99 16.81 -32.65
N THR A 148 -6.05 16.01 -32.72
CA THR A 148 -6.63 15.49 -33.98
C THR A 148 -8.01 16.09 -34.23
#